data_AF-A0A7J9D4C4-F1
#
_entry.id   AF-A0A7J9D4C4-F1
#
_cell.length_a   1.000
_cell.length_b   1.000
_cell.length_c   1.000
_cell.angle_alpha   90.00
_cell.angle_beta   90.00
_cell.angle_gamma   90.00
#
_symmetry.space_group_name_H-M   'P 1'
#
loop_
_entity.id
_entity.type
_entity.pdbx_description
1 polymer ?
#
loop_
_entity_poly.entity_id
_entity_poly.type
_entity_poly.pdbx_seq_one_letter_code
_entity_poly.pdbx_strand_id
1 'polypeptide(L)' 'MHFWDKYGNVAQLLFIKPDDALLEAMVRFWDPTYRHFTFNEVDMMPTIKEYSNLFHYDFRDPLRIY' A
#
# COMPACT_ATOMS: atom_id res chain seq x y z
N MET A 1 4.12 16.36 -16.44
CA MET A 1 3.25 15.62 -15.51
C MET A 1 3.95 15.61 -14.17
N HIS A 2 3.36 16.18 -13.13
CA HIS A 2 3.97 16.17 -11.80
C HIS A 2 3.79 14.78 -11.18
N PHE A 3 4.76 14.31 -10.39
CA PHE A 3 4.67 13.01 -9.70
C PHE A 3 3.37 12.87 -8.89
N TRP A 4 2.96 13.95 -8.22
CA TRP A 4 1.71 14.04 -7.45
C TRP A 4 0.46 13.83 -8.31
N ASP A 5 0.45 14.33 -9.54
CA ASP A 5 -0.68 14.18 -10.47
C ASP A 5 -0.88 12.71 -10.89
N LYS A 6 0.22 11.93 -10.90
CA LYS A 6 0.23 10.54 -11.32
C LYS A 6 -0.06 9.57 -10.17
N TYR A 7 0.46 9.86 -8.97
CA TYR A 7 0.47 8.91 -7.85
C TYR A 7 -0.41 9.32 -6.66
N GLY A 8 -0.98 10.53 -6.67
CA GLY A 8 -1.94 10.97 -5.65
C GLY A 8 -1.42 10.80 -4.22
N ASN A 9 -2.26 10.25 -3.34
CA ASN A 9 -1.92 10.07 -1.92
C ASN A 9 -0.79 9.06 -1.68
N VAL A 10 -0.49 8.16 -2.63
CA VAL A 10 0.67 7.24 -2.50
C VAL A 10 1.97 8.04 -2.34
N ALA A 11 2.07 9.19 -3.00
CA ALA A 11 3.25 10.04 -2.93
C ALA A 11 3.51 10.60 -1.52
N GLN A 12 2.51 10.60 -0.63
CA GLN A 12 2.70 10.97 0.77
C GLN A 12 3.62 9.99 1.51
N LEU A 13 3.69 8.72 1.08
CA LEU A 13 4.60 7.72 1.66
C LEU A 13 6.07 8.14 1.57
N LEU A 14 6.45 8.96 0.57
CA LEU A 14 7.81 9.45 0.41
C LEU A 14 8.25 10.41 1.52
N PHE A 15 7.30 10.98 2.27
CA PHE A 15 7.56 11.95 3.34
C PHE A 15 7.43 11.33 4.73
N ILE A 16 7.06 10.05 4.82
CA ILE A 16 7.03 9.32 6.07
C ILE A 16 8.47 9.02 6.47
N LYS A 17 8.87 9.46 7.67
CA LYS A 17 10.15 9.07 8.23
C LYS A 17 10.11 7.58 8.57
N PRO A 18 11.04 6.76 8.05
CA PRO A 18 11.10 5.37 8.41
C PRO A 18 11.40 5.25 9.91
N ASP A 19 10.70 4.33 10.57
CA ASP A 19 10.99 3.90 11.94
C ASP A 19 11.67 2.53 11.86
N ASP A 20 12.88 2.42 12.40
CA ASP A 20 13.71 1.23 12.25
C ASP A 20 13.08 0.00 12.91
N ALA A 21 12.41 0.18 14.05
CA ALA A 21 11.74 -0.92 14.74
C ALA A 21 10.49 -1.39 13.96
N LEU A 22 9.76 -0.45 13.35
CA LEU A 22 8.65 -0.77 12.46
C LEU A 22 9.12 -1.52 11.22
N LEU A 23 10.22 -1.08 10.60
CA LEU A 23 10.79 -1.77 9.44
C LEU A 23 11.22 -3.19 9.79
N GLU A 24 11.88 -3.39 10.94
CA GLU A 24 12.25 -4.73 11.39
C GLU A 24 11.00 -5.62 11.61
N ALA A 25 9.95 -5.07 12.21
CA ALA A 25 8.68 -5.78 12.36
C ALA A 25 8.07 -6.14 11.00
N MET A 26 8.02 -5.20 10.05
CA MET A 26 7.51 -5.46 8.70
C MET A 26 8.27 -6.60 8.02
N VAL A 27 9.60 -6.64 8.11
CA VAL A 27 10.40 -7.75 7.54
C VAL A 27 10.06 -9.09 8.21
N ARG A 28 9.85 -9.11 9.54
CA ARG A 28 9.51 -10.34 10.27
C ARG A 28 8.14 -10.91 9.87
N PHE A 29 7.18 -10.04 9.57
CA PHE A 29 5.81 -10.44 9.20
C PHE A 29 5.59 -10.54 7.69
N TRP A 30 6.61 -10.31 6.87
CA TRP A 30 6.51 -10.40 5.42
C TRP A 30 6.54 -11.85 4.95
N ASP A 31 5.49 -12.29 4.26
CA ASP A 31 5.48 -13.55 3.53
C ASP A 31 6.01 -13.34 2.10
N PRO A 32 7.22 -13.85 1.77
CA PRO A 32 7.79 -13.65 0.44
C PRO A 32 7.06 -14.43 -0.66
N THR A 33 6.34 -15.49 -0.32
CA THR A 33 5.61 -16.35 -1.27
C THR A 33 4.39 -15.63 -1.81
N TYR A 34 3.61 -15.02 -0.91
CA TYR A 34 2.35 -14.36 -1.24
C TYR A 34 2.47 -12.83 -1.35
N ARG A 35 3.62 -12.27 -0.96
CA ARG A 35 3.94 -10.83 -1.04
C ARG A 35 2.98 -9.97 -0.23
N HIS A 36 2.60 -10.43 0.94
CA HIS A 36 1.82 -9.67 1.91
C HIS A 36 2.31 -9.89 3.33
N PHE A 37 1.83 -9.06 4.25
CA PHE A 37 2.15 -9.21 5.67
C PHE A 37 1.12 -10.13 6.35
N THR A 38 1.60 -11.07 7.15
CA THR A 38 0.77 -11.97 7.96
C THR A 38 1.04 -11.74 9.44
N PHE A 39 -0.01 -11.49 10.20
CA PHE A 39 0.06 -11.46 11.67
C PHE A 39 -0.65 -12.70 12.20
N ASN A 40 0.13 -13.72 12.52
CA ASN A 40 -0.35 -15.07 12.85
C ASN A 40 -1.20 -15.64 11.70
N GLU A 41 -2.52 -15.71 11.88
CA GLU A 41 -3.48 -16.24 10.91
C GLU A 41 -4.26 -15.13 10.18
N VAL A 42 -3.91 -13.86 10.41
CA VAL A 42 -4.58 -12.71 9.79
C VAL A 42 -3.71 -12.11 8.70
N ASP A 43 -4.24 -12.11 7.48
CA ASP A 43 -3.64 -11.41 6.35
C ASP A 43 -3.87 -9.91 6.50
N MET A 44 -2.78 -9.14 6.47
CA MET A 44 -2.82 -7.68 6.45
C MET A 44 -2.79 -7.18 4.99
N MET A 45 -3.58 -7.81 4.11
CA MET A 45 -3.87 -7.27 2.80
C MET A 45 -5.14 -6.44 2.86
N PRO A 46 -5.07 -5.13 2.59
CA PRO A 46 -6.26 -4.34 2.36
C PRO A 46 -7.07 -4.91 1.19
N THR A 47 -8.38 -4.88 1.31
CA THR A 47 -9.30 -5.17 0.22
C THR A 47 -9.19 -4.09 -0.88
N ILE A 48 -9.66 -4.41 -2.09
CA ILE A 48 -9.71 -3.44 -3.22
C ILE A 48 -10.45 -2.15 -2.80
N LYS A 49 -11.50 -2.27 -1.98
CA LYS A 49 -12.25 -1.11 -1.46
C LYS A 49 -11.42 -0.26 -0.51
N GLU A 50 -10.63 -0.88 0.37
CA GLU A 50 -9.76 -0.15 1.30
C GLU A 50 -8.62 0.55 0.57
N TYR A 51 -8.01 -0.10 -0.43
CA TYR A 51 -7.04 0.55 -1.32
C TYR A 51 -7.65 1.73 -2.07
N SER A 52 -8.89 1.60 -2.55
CA SER A 52 -9.62 2.67 -3.24
C SER A 52 -9.74 3.90 -2.35
N ASN A 53 -10.12 3.68 -1.11
CA ASN A 53 -10.25 4.73 -0.11
C ASN A 53 -8.89 5.34 0.25
N LEU A 54 -7.86 4.52 0.46
CA LEU A 54 -6.53 5.00 0.86
C LEU A 54 -5.91 5.92 -0.21
N PHE A 55 -5.99 5.51 -1.47
CA PHE A 55 -5.37 6.24 -2.57
C PHE A 55 -6.31 7.26 -3.23
N HIS A 56 -7.56 7.35 -2.76
CA HIS A 56 -8.61 8.15 -3.38
C HIS A 56 -8.73 7.83 -4.88
N TYR A 57 -8.58 6.54 -5.21
CA TYR A 57 -8.54 6.03 -6.57
C TYR A 57 -9.73 5.09 -6.78
N ASP A 58 -10.59 5.37 -7.76
CA ASP A 58 -11.70 4.48 -8.08
C ASP A 58 -11.25 3.34 -8.99
N PHE A 59 -11.03 2.16 -8.41
CA PHE A 59 -10.69 0.94 -9.15
C PHE A 59 -11.86 0.40 -9.99
N ARG A 60 -13.07 0.96 -9.87
CA ARG A 60 -14.24 0.58 -10.68
C ARG A 60 -14.31 1.31 -12.02
N ASP A 61 -13.38 2.23 -12.28
CA ASP A 61 -13.20 2.85 -13.59
C ASP A 61 -12.12 2.08 -14.40
N PRO A 62 -12.51 1.11 -15.26
CA PRO A 62 -11.56 0.31 -16.03
C PRO A 62 -10.79 1.13 -17.08
N LEU A 63 -11.16 2.39 -17.35
CA LEU A 63 -10.55 3.21 -18.40
C LEU A 63 -9.31 3.99 -17.94
N ARG A 64 -8.95 3.93 -16.65
CA ARG A 64 -7.79 4.66 -16.09
C ARG A 64 -6.57 3.79 -15.81
N ILE A 65 -6.64 2.49 -16.08
CA ILE A 65 -5.55 1.54 -15.83
C ILE A 65 -4.57 1.42 -17.02
N TYR A 66 -4.71 2.26 -18.06
CA TYR A 66 -3.86 2.29 -19.25
C TYR A 66 -3.39 3.71 -19.58
#